data_AF-A0A6A1R3C1-F1
#
_entry.id   AF-A0A6A1R3C1-F1
#
_cell.length_a   1.000
_cell.length_b   1.000
_cell.length_c   1.000
_cell.angle_alpha   90.00
_cell.angle_beta   90.00
_cell.angle_gamma   90.00
#
_symmetry.space_group_name_H-M   'P 1'
#
loop_
_entity.id
_entity.type
_entity.pdbx_description
1 polymer ?
#
loop_
_entity_poly.entity_id
_entity_poly.type
_entity_poly.pdbx_seq_one_letter_code
_entity_poly.pdbx_strand_id
1 'polypeptide(L)' 'MLGAALALLGTGSAHSAPAPWYWWISKHDGRQICAQFMPAKGWERGAGPFDNAQCTSRRRSLLHER' A
#
# COMPACT_ATOMS: atom_id res chain seq x y z
N MET A 1 -23.36 -34.14 33.94
CA MET A 1 -23.45 -32.67 33.86
C MET A 1 -22.58 -32.20 32.71
N LEU A 2 -23.19 -31.87 31.57
CA LEU A 2 -22.47 -31.36 30.39
C LEU A 2 -22.11 -29.90 30.64
N GLY A 3 -20.83 -29.56 30.60
CA GLY A 3 -20.34 -28.20 30.77
C GLY A 3 -19.16 -27.93 29.85
N ALA A 4 -19.39 -27.90 28.54
CA ALA A 4 -18.41 -27.42 27.57
C ALA A 4 -18.76 -25.98 27.17
N ALA A 5 -18.29 -25.01 27.95
CA ALA A 5 -18.37 -23.60 27.59
C ALA A 5 -17.17 -23.25 26.69
N LEU A 6 -17.33 -23.42 25.38
CA LEU A 6 -16.35 -23.00 24.39
C LEU A 6 -16.51 -21.49 24.19
N ALA A 7 -15.72 -20.70 24.92
CA ALA A 7 -15.66 -19.25 24.75
C ALA A 7 -15.07 -18.92 23.36
N LEU A 8 -15.93 -18.46 22.45
CA LEU A 8 -15.54 -17.95 21.14
C LEU A 8 -14.68 -16.70 21.32
N LEU A 9 -13.37 -16.86 21.14
CA LEU A 9 -12.41 -15.77 20.99
C LEU A 9 -12.83 -14.94 19.77
N GLY A 10 -13.20 -13.68 20.01
CA GLY A 10 -13.62 -12.75 18.97
C GLY A 10 -12.51 -12.56 17.92
N THR A 11 -12.81 -12.94 16.68
CA THR A 11 -11.94 -12.68 15.53
C THR A 11 -12.05 -11.21 15.17
N GLY A 12 -11.08 -10.40 15.61
CA GLY A 12 -10.96 -9.02 15.17
C GLY A 12 -10.72 -8.95 13.66
N SER A 13 -11.55 -8.18 12.94
CA SER A 13 -11.37 -7.95 11.51
C SER A 13 -10.09 -7.14 11.28
N ALA A 14 -9.05 -7.78 10.78
CA ALA A 14 -7.85 -7.11 10.30
C ALA A 14 -8.16 -6.48 8.94
N HIS A 15 -8.28 -5.15 8.92
CA HIS A 15 -8.48 -4.40 7.68
C HIS A 15 -7.12 -4.19 7.01
N SER A 16 -6.87 -4.89 5.89
CA SER A 16 -5.68 -4.66 5.07
C SER A 16 -5.91 -3.46 4.16
N ALA A 17 -5.38 -2.29 4.54
CA ALA A 17 -5.24 -1.20 3.59
C ALA A 17 -4.28 -1.59 2.47
N PRO A 18 -4.47 -1.12 1.22
CA PRO A 18 -3.51 -1.33 0.15
C PRO A 18 -2.14 -0.74 0.56
N ALA A 19 -1.08 -1.49 0.30
CA ALA A 19 0.26 -1.06 0.65
C ALA A 19 0.65 0.21 -0.13
N PRO A 20 1.30 1.19 0.50
CA PRO A 20 1.67 2.44 -0.15
C PRO A 20 2.83 2.23 -1.12
N TRP A 21 2.73 2.86 -2.29
CA TRP A 21 3.78 2.88 -3.32
C TRP A 21 4.38 4.27 -3.46
N TYR A 22 5.66 4.35 -3.78
CA TYR A 22 6.38 5.61 -3.96
C TYR A 22 7.21 5.57 -5.23
N TRP A 23 7.38 6.74 -5.84
CA TRP A 23 8.47 6.95 -6.79
C TRP A 23 9.79 7.00 -6.03
N TRP A 24 10.76 6.24 -6.50
CA TRP A 24 12.13 6.29 -6.04
C TRP A 24 13.01 6.83 -7.16
N ILE A 25 13.87 7.78 -6.85
CA ILE A 25 14.83 8.35 -7.79
C ILE A 25 16.23 7.88 -7.41
N SER A 26 16.93 7.27 -8.35
CA SER A 26 18.32 6.87 -8.16
C SER A 26 19.21 8.11 -8.14
N LYS A 27 20.04 8.24 -7.09
CA LYS A 27 21.00 9.34 -6.95
C LYS A 27 22.15 9.25 -7.95
N HIS A 28 22.38 8.07 -8.54
CA HIS A 28 23.50 7.83 -9.44
C HIS A 28 23.20 8.28 -10.87
N ASP A 29 22.01 7.95 -11.38
CA ASP A 29 21.63 8.14 -12.79
C ASP A 29 20.29 8.88 -12.98
N GLY A 30 19.61 9.27 -11.89
CA GLY A 30 18.31 9.93 -11.95
C GLY A 30 17.16 9.03 -12.38
N ARG A 31 17.38 7.71 -12.54
CA ARG A 31 16.35 6.77 -12.97
C ARG A 31 15.24 6.72 -11.93
N GLN A 32 13.99 6.68 -12.41
CA GLN A 32 12.81 6.61 -11.53
C GLN A 32 12.15 5.25 -11.64
N ILE A 33 11.78 4.67 -10.49
CA ILE A 33 10.99 3.43 -10.42
C ILE A 33 9.89 3.54 -9.37
N CYS A 34 8.79 2.81 -9.57
CA CYS A 34 7.71 2.70 -8.59
C CYS A 34 7.94 1.47 -7.70
N ALA A 35 8.02 1.66 -6.38
CA ALA A 35 8.19 0.55 -5.43
C ALA A 35 7.60 0.89 -4.05
N GLN A 36 7.15 -0.14 -3.33
CA GLN A 36 6.68 0.00 -1.93
C GLN A 36 7.82 0.35 -0.97
N PHE A 37 8.98 -0.29 -1.17
CA PHE A 37 10.16 -0.13 -0.32
C PHE A 37 11.33 0.42 -1.12
N MET A 38 12.34 0.93 -0.40
CA MET A 38 13.56 1.46 -1.00
C MET A 38 14.27 0.33 -1.79
N PRO A 39 14.56 0.51 -3.09
CA PRO A 39 15.13 -0.57 -3.91
C PRO A 39 16.53 -0.99 -3.47
N ALA A 40 17.38 0.00 -3.15
CA ALA A 40 18.74 -0.18 -2.65
C ALA A 40 19.24 1.11 -1.98
N LYS A 41 20.44 1.07 -1.39
CA LYS A 41 21.13 2.30 -0.94
C LYS A 41 21.38 3.22 -2.13
N GLY A 42 21.21 4.53 -1.93
CA GLY A 42 21.42 5.52 -2.99
C GLY A 42 20.17 5.83 -3.82
N TRP A 43 18.98 5.40 -3.36
CA TRP A 43 17.70 5.89 -3.88
C TRP A 43 17.10 6.91 -2.91
N GLU A 44 16.47 7.94 -3.47
CA GLU A 44 15.73 8.96 -2.72
C GLU A 44 14.24 8.82 -2.99
N ARG A 45 13.43 9.05 -1.95
CA ARG A 45 11.96 8.99 -2.06
C ARG A 45 11.46 10.25 -2.76
N GLY A 46 10.72 10.06 -3.84
CA GLY A 46 10.01 11.09 -4.58
C GLY A 46 8.54 11.17 -4.20
N ALA A 47 7.66 11.26 -5.21
CA ALA A 47 6.22 11.39 -5.03
C ALA A 47 5.55 10.12 -4.47
N GLY A 48 4.39 10.31 -3.84
CA GLY A 48 3.57 9.26 -3.19
C GLY A 48 3.04 9.73 -1.83
N PRO A 49 2.27 8.89 -1.11
CA PRO A 49 1.95 7.49 -1.41
C PRO A 49 0.89 7.31 -2.51
N PHE A 50 1.06 6.28 -3.34
CA PHE A 50 0.08 5.79 -4.30
C PHE A 50 -0.54 4.47 -3.81
N ASP A 51 -1.75 4.17 -4.28
CA ASP A 51 -2.51 2.96 -3.92
C ASP A 51 -2.21 1.76 -4.83
N ASN A 52 -1.29 1.92 -5.81
CA ASN A 52 -0.99 0.90 -6.80
C ASN A 52 0.47 0.91 -7.28
N ALA A 53 0.89 -0.25 -7.79
CA ALA A 53 2.23 -0.50 -8.32
C ALA A 53 2.62 0.30 -9.58
N GLN A 54 1.68 1.06 -10.14
CA GLN A 54 1.94 1.95 -11.28
C GLN A 54 2.27 3.37 -10.82
N CYS A 55 2.21 3.65 -9.52
CA CYS A 55 2.38 4.99 -8.94
C CYS A 55 1.51 6.03 -9.66
N THR A 56 0.24 5.66 -9.89
CA THR A 56 -0.75 6.53 -10.55
C THR A 56 -1.88 6.87 -9.58
N SER A 57 -2.31 8.13 -9.54
CA SER A 57 -3.57 8.49 -8.89
C SER A 57 -4.71 8.17 -9.84
N ARG A 58 -5.18 6.92 -9.84
CA ARG A 58 -6.36 6.56 -10.64
C ARG A 58 -7.55 7.28 -10.00
N ARG A 59 -7.93 8.42 -10.56
CA ARG A 59 -9.01 9.30 -10.07
C ARG A 59 -10.34 8.52 -10.15
N ARG A 60 -10.62 7.73 -9.12
CA ARG A 60 -11.77 6.81 -9.07
C ARG A 60 -13.11 7.56 -8.97
N SER A 61 -13.10 8.88 -8.74
CA SER A 61 -14.29 9.67 -8.45
C SER A 61 -14.88 10.50 -9.61
N LEU A 62 -14.31 10.51 -10.83
CA LEU A 62 -14.87 11.34 -11.93
C LEU A 62 -15.74 10.58 -12.96
N LEU A 63 -16.09 9.32 -12.71
CA LEU A 63 -16.90 8.53 -13.64
C LEU A 63 -18.31 8.20 -13.13
N HIS A 64 -18.74 8.76 -11.98
CA HIS A 64 -20.08 8.53 -11.43
C HIS A 64 -21.06 9.70 -11.64
N GLU A 65 -20.70 10.77 -12.36
CA GLU A 65 -21.61 11.90 -12.63
C GLU A 65 -21.71 12.24 -14.13
N ARG A 66 -21.97 11.24 -14.98
CA ARG A 66 -22.55 11.47 -16.32
C ARG A 66 -23.71 10.53 -16.59
#